data_AF-A0A261GUC9-F1
#
_entry.id   AF-A0A261GUC9-F1
#
_cell.length_a   1.000
_cell.length_b   1.000
_cell.length_c   1.000
_cell.angle_alpha   90.00
_cell.angle_beta   90.00
_cell.angle_gamma   90.00
#
_symmetry.space_group_name_H-M   'P 1'
#
loop_
_entity.id
_entity.type
_entity.pdbx_description
1 polymer ?
#
loop_
_entity_poly.entity_id
_entity_poly.type
_entity_poly.pdbx_seq_one_letter_code
_entity_poly.pdbx_strand_id
1 'polypeptide(L)'
;MDSAELFIQSNHDLYVDLQNAIKEAGFSTRTQHNYIHWIARFLSFHQHKSVSELSESDVLRFLKYVATQLRASPAKCKQALQALAFMYQNVLKRPLPALAATGGAC
;
A
#
# COMPACT_ATOMS: atom_id res chain seq x y z
N MET A 1 11.87 -12.93 9.16
CA MET A 1 10.65 -13.25 8.39
C MET A 1 10.30 -12.03 7.57
N ASP A 2 10.27 -12.17 6.25
CA ASP A 2 9.98 -11.08 5.32
C ASP A 2 8.52 -10.62 5.51
N SER A 3 8.28 -9.31 5.64
CA SER A 3 6.92 -8.78 5.77
C SER A 3 6.05 -9.15 4.57
N ALA A 4 6.66 -9.32 3.39
CA ALA A 4 5.98 -9.79 2.20
C ALA A 4 5.50 -11.25 2.33
N GLU A 5 6.28 -12.12 2.95
CA GLU A 5 5.95 -13.54 3.12
C GLU A 5 4.78 -13.75 4.09
N LEU A 6 4.79 -13.02 5.22
CA LEU A 6 3.66 -12.95 6.15
C LEU A 6 2.39 -12.41 5.51
N PHE A 7 2.54 -11.39 4.65
CA PHE A 7 1.41 -10.83 3.91
C PHE A 7 0.77 -11.86 2.98
N ILE A 8 1.57 -12.61 2.22
CA ILE A 8 1.10 -13.65 1.30
C ILE A 8 0.34 -14.75 2.05
N GLN A 9 0.86 -15.18 3.19
CA GLN A 9 0.24 -16.25 3.98
C GLN A 9 -1.12 -15.84 4.56
N SER A 10 -1.23 -14.64 5.13
CA SER A 10 -2.45 -14.19 5.79
C SER A 10 -3.50 -13.61 4.85
N ASN A 11 -3.12 -13.21 3.62
CA ASN A 11 -4.01 -12.50 2.68
C ASN A 11 -3.86 -13.05 1.25
N HIS A 12 -3.84 -14.38 1.10
CA HIS A 12 -3.55 -15.03 -0.18
C HIS A 12 -4.42 -14.52 -1.35
N ASP A 13 -5.73 -14.38 -1.15
CA ASP A 13 -6.65 -13.93 -2.20
C ASP A 13 -6.36 -12.47 -2.63
N LEU A 14 -6.17 -11.58 -1.66
CA LEU A 14 -5.77 -10.19 -1.93
C LEU A 14 -4.42 -10.12 -2.65
N TYR A 15 -3.47 -11.00 -2.31
CA TYR A 15 -2.16 -11.02 -2.96
C TYR A 15 -2.28 -11.41 -4.43
N VAL A 16 -3.08 -12.42 -4.75
CA VAL A 16 -3.34 -12.84 -6.14
C VAL A 16 -3.99 -11.70 -6.93
N ASP A 17 -5.01 -11.06 -6.37
CA ASP A 17 -5.68 -9.93 -7.03
C ASP A 17 -4.73 -8.74 -7.24
N LEU A 18 -3.90 -8.44 -6.25
CA LEU A 18 -2.89 -7.39 -6.34
C LEU A 18 -1.84 -7.70 -7.42
N GLN A 19 -1.35 -8.94 -7.49
CA GLN A 19 -0.41 -9.34 -8.54
C GLN A 19 -1.03 -9.20 -9.93
N ASN A 20 -2.28 -9.62 -10.10
CA ASN A 20 -2.98 -9.52 -11.38
C ASN A 20 -3.15 -8.05 -11.78
N ALA A 21 -3.63 -7.21 -10.87
CA ALA A 21 -3.80 -5.78 -11.11
C ALA A 21 -2.45 -5.10 -11.48
N ILE A 22 -1.37 -5.42 -10.76
CA ILE A 22 -0.03 -4.87 -11.03
C ILE A 22 0.49 -5.29 -12.41
N LYS A 23 0.25 -6.54 -12.81
CA LYS A 23 0.64 -7.06 -14.14
C LYS A 23 -0.16 -6.38 -15.25
N GLU A 24 -1.46 -6.23 -15.07
CA GLU A 24 -2.35 -5.53 -16.00
C GLU A 24 -1.96 -4.05 -16.17
N ALA A 25 -1.47 -3.41 -15.11
CA ALA A 25 -0.97 -2.04 -15.15
C ALA A 25 0.37 -1.88 -15.90
N GLY A 26 1.02 -2.97 -16.33
CA GLY A 26 2.27 -2.92 -17.10
C GLY A 26 3.49 -2.42 -16.31
N PHE A 27 3.46 -2.50 -14.98
CA PHE A 27 4.55 -2.02 -14.15
C PHE A 27 5.82 -2.86 -14.29
N SER A 28 6.98 -2.21 -14.29
CA SER A 28 8.28 -2.89 -14.27
C SER A 28 8.45 -3.73 -13.00
N THR A 29 9.19 -4.84 -13.07
CA THR A 29 9.43 -5.76 -11.94
C THR A 29 9.85 -5.03 -10.66
N ARG A 30 10.70 -4.00 -10.78
CA ARG A 30 11.12 -3.18 -9.63
C ARG A 30 9.94 -2.43 -8.99
N THR A 31 9.04 -1.90 -9.79
CA THR A 31 7.84 -1.20 -9.32
C THR A 31 6.87 -2.18 -8.67
N GLN A 32 6.70 -3.38 -9.25
CA GLN A 32 5.86 -4.44 -8.67
C GLN A 32 6.32 -4.79 -7.25
N HIS A 33 7.62 -5.09 -7.09
CA HIS A 33 8.20 -5.41 -5.78
C HIS A 33 8.06 -4.24 -4.79
N ASN A 34 8.29 -3.00 -5.24
CA ASN A 34 8.11 -1.83 -4.38
C ASN A 34 6.66 -1.67 -3.90
N TYR A 35 5.67 -1.92 -4.77
CA TYR A 35 4.25 -1.80 -4.42
C TYR A 35 3.85 -2.88 -3.42
N ILE A 36 4.20 -4.14 -3.68
CA ILE A 36 3.95 -5.27 -2.78
C ILE A 36 4.60 -5.00 -1.42
N HIS A 37 5.84 -4.52 -1.40
CA HIS A 37 6.56 -4.19 -0.18
C HIS A 37 5.81 -3.13 0.67
N TRP A 38 5.37 -2.03 0.07
CA TRP A 38 4.65 -0.98 0.81
C TRP A 38 3.30 -1.44 1.32
N ILE A 39 2.57 -2.22 0.53
CA ILE A 39 1.26 -2.77 0.91
C ILE A 39 1.42 -3.76 2.07
N ALA A 40 2.38 -4.69 1.98
CA ALA A 40 2.67 -5.63 3.06
C ALA A 40 2.99 -4.90 4.37
N ARG A 41 3.84 -3.86 4.32
CA ARG A 41 4.16 -3.03 5.49
C ARG A 41 2.97 -2.29 6.07
N PHE A 42 2.07 -1.79 5.23
CA PHE A 42 0.85 -1.12 5.67
C PHE A 42 -0.06 -2.07 6.45
N LEU A 43 -0.19 -3.31 6.00
CA LEU A 43 -1.01 -4.32 6.65
C LEU A 43 -0.39 -4.83 7.96
N SER A 44 0.92 -5.05 7.97
CA SER A 44 1.64 -5.37 9.21
C SER A 44 1.54 -4.24 10.24
N PHE A 45 1.60 -2.97 9.82
CA PHE A 45 1.44 -1.81 10.71
C PHE A 45 0.03 -1.78 11.35
N HIS A 46 -1.00 -2.22 10.64
CA HIS A 46 -2.37 -2.31 11.15
C HIS A 46 -2.70 -3.67 11.76
N GLN A 47 -1.69 -4.46 12.15
CA GLN A 47 -1.86 -5.76 12.81
C GLN A 47 -2.75 -6.74 12.01
N HIS A 48 -2.61 -6.75 10.68
CA HIS A 48 -3.36 -7.62 9.78
C HIS A 48 -4.88 -7.43 9.83
N LYS A 49 -5.36 -6.23 10.20
CA LYS A 49 -6.75 -5.85 9.99
C LYS A 49 -7.16 -6.01 8.53
N SER A 50 -8.42 -6.35 8.31
CA SER A 50 -8.96 -6.47 6.96
C SER A 50 -8.81 -5.16 6.21
N VAL A 51 -8.29 -5.21 4.98
CA VAL A 51 -8.03 -4.03 4.16
C VAL A 51 -9.33 -3.31 3.78
N SER A 52 -10.45 -4.02 3.79
CA SER A 52 -11.78 -3.43 3.59
C SER A 52 -12.25 -2.59 4.78
N GLU A 53 -11.73 -2.80 5.98
CA GLU A 53 -12.07 -2.04 7.19
C GLU A 53 -11.18 -0.81 7.37
N LEU A 54 -10.01 -0.81 6.73
CA LEU A 54 -9.08 0.30 6.79
C LEU A 54 -9.60 1.46 5.95
N SER A 55 -9.49 2.65 6.54
CA SER A 55 -10.00 3.88 5.97
C SER A 55 -8.87 4.75 5.45
N GLU A 56 -9.23 5.86 4.81
CA GLU A 56 -8.28 6.89 4.42
C GLU A 56 -7.44 7.42 5.61
N SER A 57 -8.05 7.52 6.79
CA SER A 57 -7.37 7.99 7.99
C SER A 57 -6.25 7.03 8.44
N ASP A 58 -6.43 5.73 8.20
CA ASP A 58 -5.43 4.70 8.47
C ASP A 58 -4.28 4.77 7.47
N VAL A 59 -4.57 5.07 6.20
CA VAL A 59 -3.54 5.35 5.19
C VAL A 59 -2.70 6.58 5.57
N LEU A 60 -3.35 7.68 5.95
CA LEU A 60 -2.64 8.90 6.39
C LEU A 60 -1.79 8.64 7.64
N ARG A 61 -2.31 7.88 8.62
CA ARG A 61 -1.56 7.49 9.81
C ARG A 61 -0.30 6.70 9.45
N PHE A 62 -0.42 5.75 8.53
CA PHE A 62 0.73 4.98 8.05
C PHE A 62 1.74 5.86 7.30
N LEU A 63 1.30 6.76 6.41
CA LEU A 63 2.22 7.65 5.69
C LEU A 63 2.98 8.58 6.65
N LYS A 64 2.31 9.09 7.68
CA LYS A 64 2.98 9.85 8.76
C LYS A 64 4.03 9.00 9.47
N TYR A 65 3.72 7.73 9.76
CA TYR A 65 4.70 6.78 10.32
C TYR A 65 5.88 6.55 9.37
N VAL A 66 5.63 6.41 8.07
CA VAL A 66 6.67 6.24 7.04
C VAL A 66 7.60 7.46 6.97
N ALA A 67 7.05 8.67 6.97
CA ALA A 67 7.85 9.89 6.94
C ALA A 67 8.66 10.09 8.23
N THR A 68 8.05 9.86 9.40
CA THR A 68 8.64 10.22 10.69
C THR A 68 9.49 9.10 11.30
N GLN A 69 8.90 7.91 11.48
CA GLN A 69 9.56 6.80 12.18
C GLN A 69 10.51 6.05 11.26
N LEU A 70 10.12 5.82 10.01
CA LEU A 70 10.98 5.18 9.02
C LEU A 70 11.95 6.15 8.33
N ARG A 71 11.85 7.46 8.64
CA ARG A 71 12.67 8.54 8.08
C ARG A 71 12.78 8.45 6.56
N ALA A 72 11.69 8.06 5.92
CA ALA A 72 11.64 7.92 4.47
C ALA A 72 11.76 9.29 3.81
N SER A 73 12.50 9.38 2.70
CA SER A 73 12.51 10.60 1.90
C SER A 73 11.11 10.88 1.32
N PRO A 74 10.80 12.14 0.95
CA PRO A 74 9.53 12.48 0.30
C PRO A 74 9.23 11.57 -0.91
N ALA A 75 10.25 11.22 -1.70
CA ALA A 75 10.10 10.29 -2.82
C ALA A 75 9.67 8.87 -2.39
N LYS A 76 10.27 8.32 -1.33
CA LYS A 76 9.90 6.98 -0.80
C LYS A 76 8.50 7.00 -0.19
N CYS A 77 8.15 8.06 0.53
CA CYS A 77 6.82 8.24 1.10
C CYS A 77 5.76 8.39 -0.01
N LYS A 78 6.07 9.14 -1.08
CA LYS A 78 5.22 9.23 -2.27
C LYS A 78 5.05 7.89 -3.01
N GLN A 79 6.07 7.02 -3.00
CA GLN A 79 5.94 5.66 -3.53
C GLN A 79 5.00 4.81 -2.67
N ALA A 80 5.06 4.93 -1.34
CA ALA A 80 4.13 4.27 -0.44
C ALA A 80 2.69 4.73 -0.68
N LEU A 81 2.47 6.05 -0.80
CA LEU A 81 1.15 6.62 -1.11
C LEU A 81 0.59 6.06 -2.42
N GLN A 82 1.38 6.06 -3.50
CA GLN A 82 0.96 5.54 -4.80
C GLN A 82 0.60 4.05 -4.75
N ALA A 83 1.40 3.24 -4.06
CA ALA A 83 1.13 1.82 -3.90
C ALA A 83 -0.20 1.56 -3.17
N LEU A 84 -0.48 2.32 -2.10
CA LEU A 84 -1.73 2.19 -1.35
C LEU A 84 -2.91 2.70 -2.16
N ALA A 85 -2.80 3.87 -2.81
CA ALA A 85 -3.87 4.39 -3.67
C ALA A 85 -4.22 3.41 -4.79
N PHE A 86 -3.21 2.81 -5.42
CA PHE A 86 -3.38 1.77 -6.44
C PHE A 86 -4.15 0.55 -5.90
N MET A 87 -3.77 0.02 -4.74
CA MET A 87 -4.48 -1.11 -4.14
C MET A 87 -5.96 -0.78 -3.88
N TYR A 88 -6.26 0.38 -3.30
CA TYR A 88 -7.63 0.79 -3.03
C TYR A 88 -8.47 0.97 -4.30
N GLN A 89 -7.89 1.57 -5.34
CA GLN A 89 -8.57 1.82 -6.60
C GLN A 89 -8.73 0.56 -7.45
N ASN A 90 -7.65 -0.20 -7.65
CA ASN A 90 -7.60 -1.28 -8.64
C ASN A 90 -8.01 -2.63 -8.07
N VAL A 91 -7.75 -2.89 -6.79
CA VAL A 91 -8.07 -4.17 -6.14
C VAL A 91 -9.38 -4.06 -5.36
N LEU A 92 -9.49 -3.10 -4.43
CA LEU A 92 -10.68 -2.95 -3.59
C LEU A 92 -11.84 -2.22 -4.26
N LYS A 93 -11.63 -1.65 -5.45
CA LYS A 93 -12.61 -0.83 -6.19
C LYS A 93 -13.25 0.28 -5.34
N ARG A 94 -12.48 0.81 -4.37
CA ARG A 94 -12.87 1.84 -3.42
C ARG A 94 -11.85 2.96 -3.45
N PRO A 95 -11.92 3.88 -4.44
CA PRO A 95 -10.96 4.97 -4.54
C PRO A 95 -11.01 5.84 -3.27
N LEU A 96 -9.85 6.37 -2.87
CA LEU A 96 -9.70 7.28 -1.74
C LEU A 96 -9.56 8.71 -2.28
N PRO A 97 -10.67 9.45 -2.47
CA PRO A 97 -10.67 10.71 -3.20
C PRO A 97 -9.89 11.81 -2.47
N ALA A 98 -9.87 11.83 -1.13
CA ALA A 98 -9.14 12.87 -0.42
C ALA A 98 -7.61 12.66 -0.52
N LEU A 99 -7.10 11.43 -0.68
CA LEU A 99 -5.68 11.17 -0.98
C LEU A 99 -5.28 11.67 -2.37
N ALA A 100 -6.20 11.64 -3.33
CA ALA A 100 -5.96 12.20 -4.67
C ALA A 100 -5.92 13.74 -4.65
N ALA A 101 -6.66 14.37 -3.73
CA ALA A 101 -6.70 15.82 -3.57
C ALA A 101 -5.57 16.38 -2.68
N THR A 102 -5.13 15.63 -1.67
CA THR A 102 -4.05 16.04 -0.78
C THR A 102 -2.69 15.64 -1.35
N GLY A 103 -2.12 16.48 -2.20
CA GLY A 103 -0.76 16.30 -2.73
C GLY A 103 0.38 16.43 -1.70
N GLY A 104 0.16 16.16 -0.40
CA GLY A 104 1.08 16.58 0.67
C GLY A 104 1.08 15.77 1.96
N ALA A 105 0.65 14.51 1.98
CA ALA A 105 0.90 13.63 3.15
C ALA A 105 2.38 13.19 3.26
N CYS A 106 3.17 13.54 2.24
CA CYS A 106 4.60 13.39 2.06
C CYS A 106 5.04 14.58 1.17
#